data_AF-A0A2G6EIW7-F1
#
_entry.id   AF-A0A2G6EIW7-F1
#
_cell.length_a   1.000
_cell.length_b   1.000
_cell.length_c   1.000
_cell.angle_alpha   90.00
_cell.angle_beta   90.00
_cell.angle_gamma   90.00
#
_symmetry.space_group_name_H-M   'P 1'
#
loop_
_entity.id
_entity.type
_entity.pdbx_description
1 polymer ?
#
loop_
_entity_poly.entity_id
_entity_poly.type
_entity_poly.pdbx_seq_one_letter_code
_entity_poly.pdbx_strand_id
1 'polypeptide(L)'
;MPNTLAHIGVNSLITKRVIPKTNIFWIYLGCVISDFPWIFKKIIYLIFPTVNGYNLHAYSIVQASLFFSLLLSLSVSFLSKSFKTTFFTLFLGSLLHLLLDPLQIKWANGVHFFAPFHWELTYFGFFLPEHFITYLLTLLGFIVFIYNWKEISKSKEIFSLKAKNIFLSLFTFSLYATLPFFLYTSAIKADNHFLGTLTSKTRKDKYIEMDRKNVVFDKNTNSFWIESFNKELIELSGIKNIKSNRISIKGKFKTNNLIYVTDYTENWAFFRDGSSYLGLSLILFCFIVIIKNTFS
;
A
#
# COMPACT_ATOMS: atom_id res chain seq x y z
N MET A 1 0.29 -6.81 -1.15
CA MET A 1 -0.47 -6.62 0.10
C MET A 1 -1.59 -7.63 0.05
N PRO A 2 -2.03 -8.20 1.19
CA PRO A 2 -3.35 -8.80 1.22
C PRO A 2 -4.34 -7.85 0.55
N ASN A 3 -5.34 -8.37 -0.14
CA ASN A 3 -6.28 -7.47 -0.79
C ASN A 3 -7.09 -6.70 0.26
N THR A 4 -7.64 -5.56 -0.15
CA THR A 4 -8.41 -4.65 0.71
C THR A 4 -9.52 -5.36 1.50
N LEU A 5 -10.19 -6.36 0.90
CA LEU A 5 -11.21 -7.16 1.61
C LEU A 5 -10.62 -7.92 2.80
N ALA A 6 -9.46 -8.58 2.65
CA ALA A 6 -8.79 -9.25 3.76
C ALA A 6 -8.50 -8.28 4.91
N HIS A 7 -8.04 -7.07 4.58
CA HIS A 7 -7.82 -6.03 5.58
C HIS A 7 -9.13 -5.58 6.25
N ILE A 8 -10.23 -5.42 5.50
CA ILE A 8 -11.55 -5.07 6.09
C ILE A 8 -11.96 -6.09 7.15
N GLY A 9 -11.83 -7.38 6.85
CA GLY A 9 -12.24 -8.45 7.77
C GLY A 9 -11.47 -8.41 9.09
N VAL A 10 -10.14 -8.43 9.00
CA VAL A 10 -9.28 -8.41 10.19
C VAL A 10 -9.43 -7.11 10.98
N ASN A 11 -9.38 -5.96 10.29
CA ASN A 11 -9.51 -4.66 10.94
C ASN A 11 -10.84 -4.52 11.67
N SER A 12 -11.95 -4.92 11.05
CA SER A 12 -13.27 -4.78 11.66
C SER A 12 -13.43 -5.66 12.88
N LEU A 13 -13.03 -6.94 12.80
CA LEU A 13 -13.18 -7.87 13.92
C LEU A 13 -12.33 -7.44 15.12
N ILE A 14 -11.05 -7.17 14.90
CA ILE A 14 -10.14 -6.78 15.98
C ILE A 14 -10.54 -5.42 16.54
N THR A 15 -10.82 -4.44 15.68
CA THR A 15 -11.15 -3.09 16.16
C THR A 15 -12.49 -3.05 16.89
N LYS A 16 -13.53 -3.77 16.44
CA LYS A 16 -14.79 -3.88 17.20
C LYS A 16 -14.61 -4.65 18.50
N ARG A 17 -13.63 -5.54 18.61
CA ARG A 17 -13.33 -6.21 19.88
C ARG A 17 -12.67 -5.27 20.89
N VAL A 18 -11.73 -4.44 20.43
CA VAL A 18 -10.94 -3.52 21.27
C VAL A 18 -11.69 -2.22 21.56
N ILE A 19 -12.42 -1.69 20.57
CA ILE A 19 -13.16 -0.42 20.63
C ILE A 19 -14.61 -0.65 20.16
N PRO A 20 -15.47 -1.32 20.95
CA PRO A 20 -16.78 -1.80 20.49
C PRO A 20 -17.73 -0.72 19.96
N LYS A 21 -17.63 0.49 20.51
CA LYS A 21 -18.48 1.63 20.15
C LYS A 21 -17.95 2.47 18.98
N THR A 22 -16.85 2.07 18.35
CA THR A 22 -16.33 2.84 17.22
C THR A 22 -17.25 2.71 16.00
N ASN A 23 -17.35 3.79 15.23
CA ASN A 23 -18.13 3.82 14.00
C ASN A 23 -17.37 3.07 12.88
N ILE A 24 -18.07 2.24 12.13
CA ILE A 24 -17.51 1.46 11.01
C ILE A 24 -16.78 2.32 9.95
N PHE A 25 -17.18 3.58 9.75
CA PHE A 25 -16.50 4.53 8.88
C PHE A 25 -15.01 4.67 9.25
N TRP A 26 -14.72 4.86 10.53
CA TRP A 26 -13.35 5.05 11.00
C TRP A 26 -12.55 3.76 10.92
N ILE A 27 -13.17 2.59 11.13
CA ILE A 27 -12.51 1.29 10.95
C ILE A 27 -12.05 1.15 9.49
N TYR A 28 -12.96 1.38 8.54
CA TYR A 28 -12.66 1.22 7.11
C TYR A 28 -11.67 2.27 6.62
N LEU A 29 -11.69 3.47 7.17
CA LEU A 29 -10.68 4.48 6.86
C LEU A 29 -9.31 4.07 7.38
N GLY A 30 -9.21 3.60 8.63
CA GLY A 30 -7.96 3.10 9.21
C GLY A 30 -7.39 1.93 8.40
N CYS A 31 -8.25 1.10 7.82
CA CYS A 31 -7.88 -0.01 6.95
C CYS A 31 -7.19 0.42 5.64
N VAL A 32 -7.33 1.67 5.18
CA VAL A 32 -6.79 2.14 3.89
C VAL A 32 -5.82 3.31 4.00
N ILE A 33 -5.65 3.91 5.19
CA ILE A 33 -4.76 5.07 5.39
C ILE A 33 -3.34 4.77 4.90
N SER A 34 -2.78 3.61 5.26
CA SER A 34 -1.41 3.22 4.86
C SER A 34 -1.27 3.00 3.35
N ASP A 35 -2.39 2.80 2.64
CA ASP A 35 -2.45 2.56 1.21
C ASP A 35 -2.61 3.82 0.36
N PHE A 36 -3.04 4.93 0.97
CA PHE A 36 -3.22 6.19 0.27
C PHE A 36 -1.99 6.66 -0.52
N PRO A 37 -0.74 6.56 -0.03
CA PRO A 37 0.44 6.94 -0.81
C PRO A 37 0.55 6.17 -2.13
N TRP A 38 0.20 4.89 -2.12
CA TRP A 38 0.25 4.04 -3.31
C TRP A 38 -0.87 4.36 -4.30
N ILE A 39 -2.07 4.67 -3.80
CA ILE A 39 -3.20 5.11 -4.63
C ILE A 39 -2.86 6.46 -5.27
N PHE A 40 -2.41 7.44 -4.50
CA PHE A 40 -2.03 8.75 -5.01
C PHE A 40 -0.88 8.69 -6.00
N LYS A 41 0.13 7.84 -5.75
CA LYS A 41 1.21 7.59 -6.72
C LYS A 41 0.67 7.19 -8.10
N LYS A 42 -0.28 6.25 -8.15
CA LYS A 42 -0.90 5.81 -9.42
C LYS A 42 -1.63 6.96 -10.13
N ILE A 43 -2.37 7.77 -9.37
CA ILE A 43 -3.08 8.94 -9.90
C ILE A 43 -2.09 9.98 -10.45
N ILE A 44 -1.01 10.27 -9.72
CA ILE A 44 0.02 11.23 -10.14
C ILE A 44 0.69 10.75 -11.43
N TYR A 45 1.04 9.47 -11.57
CA TYR A 45 1.60 8.96 -12.82
C TYR A 45 0.64 9.04 -14.01
N LEU A 46 -0.66 8.90 -13.77
CA LEU A 46 -1.66 9.03 -14.81
C LEU A 46 -1.78 10.47 -15.31
N ILE A 47 -1.75 11.44 -14.39
CA ILE A 47 -1.90 12.88 -14.70
C ILE A 47 -0.58 13.48 -15.21
N PHE A 48 0.54 13.10 -14.59
CA PHE A 48 1.88 13.64 -14.84
C PHE A 48 2.86 12.51 -15.18
N PRO A 49 2.78 11.96 -16.41
CA PRO A 49 3.58 10.79 -16.81
C PRO A 49 5.10 11.04 -16.88
N THR A 50 5.53 12.31 -16.81
CA THR A 50 6.94 12.75 -16.86
C THR A 50 7.59 12.86 -15.48
N VAL A 51 6.84 12.70 -14.40
CA VAL A 51 7.39 12.75 -13.03
C VAL A 51 8.43 11.64 -12.86
N ASN A 52 9.59 11.98 -12.27
CA ASN A 52 10.63 11.01 -11.98
C ASN A 52 10.08 9.91 -11.07
N GLY A 53 10.09 8.69 -11.59
CA GLY A 53 9.37 7.62 -10.96
C GLY A 53 10.03 7.02 -9.72
N TYR A 54 11.36 7.11 -9.64
CA TYR A 54 12.12 6.67 -8.48
C TYR A 54 11.89 7.62 -7.28
N ASN A 55 11.93 8.93 -7.52
CA ASN A 55 11.68 9.93 -6.47
C ASN A 55 10.24 9.86 -5.95
N LEU A 56 9.26 9.74 -6.85
CA LEU A 56 7.86 9.59 -6.45
C LEU A 56 7.65 8.31 -5.65
N HIS A 57 8.29 7.20 -6.05
CA HIS A 57 8.21 5.94 -5.30
C HIS A 57 8.84 6.07 -3.91
N ALA A 58 10.03 6.68 -3.81
CA ALA A 58 10.69 6.95 -2.52
C ALA A 58 9.82 7.81 -1.60
N TYR A 59 9.23 8.88 -2.13
CA TYR A 59 8.29 9.73 -1.42
C TYR A 59 7.09 8.93 -0.87
N SER A 60 6.50 8.05 -1.69
CA SER A 60 5.41 7.17 -1.24
C SER A 60 5.83 6.18 -0.17
N ILE A 61 7.06 5.64 -0.21
CA ILE A 61 7.59 4.75 0.85
C ILE A 61 7.58 5.48 2.20
N VAL A 62 8.07 6.73 2.23
CA VAL A 62 8.09 7.52 3.46
C VAL A 62 6.68 7.73 3.98
N GLN A 63 5.75 8.15 3.13
CA GLN A 63 4.36 8.37 3.52
C GLN A 63 3.63 7.10 3.98
N ALA A 64 3.96 5.94 3.41
CA ALA A 64 3.33 4.66 3.75
C ALA A 64 3.86 4.05 5.06
N SER A 65 4.90 4.64 5.67
CA SER A 65 5.38 4.21 6.98
C SER A 65 4.33 4.38 8.07
N LEU A 66 4.48 3.65 9.18
CA LEU A 66 3.58 3.77 10.32
C LEU A 66 3.52 5.21 10.84
N PHE A 67 4.69 5.86 11.04
CA PHE A 67 4.75 7.23 11.56
C PHE A 67 3.90 8.21 10.73
N PHE A 68 4.02 8.17 9.40
CA PHE A 68 3.26 9.04 8.51
C PHE A 68 1.78 8.66 8.42
N SER A 69 1.46 7.37 8.50
CA SER A 69 0.08 6.89 8.61
C SER A 69 -0.59 7.40 9.90
N LEU A 70 0.15 7.47 11.01
CA LEU A 70 -0.34 8.04 12.27
C LEU A 70 -0.50 9.57 12.20
N LEU A 71 0.39 10.26 11.50
CA LEU A 71 0.26 11.69 11.26
C LEU A 71 -1.01 12.02 10.45
N LEU A 72 -1.29 11.22 9.41
CA LEU A 72 -2.54 11.34 8.66
C LEU A 72 -3.76 10.97 9.52
N SER A 73 -3.66 9.92 10.32
CA SER A 73 -4.70 9.52 11.28
C SER A 73 -5.00 10.65 12.27
N LEU A 74 -3.97 11.34 12.78
CA LEU A 74 -4.09 12.49 13.67
C LEU A 74 -4.81 13.66 12.99
N SER A 75 -4.41 13.99 11.76
CA SER A 75 -5.08 15.01 10.95
C SER A 75 -6.58 14.73 10.85
N VAL A 76 -6.94 13.53 10.40
CA VAL A 76 -8.35 13.12 10.23
C VAL A 76 -9.11 13.14 11.55
N SER A 77 -8.46 12.75 12.64
CA SER A 77 -9.10 12.68 13.96
C SER A 77 -9.53 14.04 14.49
N PHE A 78 -8.82 15.13 14.14
CA PHE A 78 -9.26 16.49 14.49
C PHE A 78 -10.62 16.83 13.89
N LEU A 79 -10.96 16.29 12.72
CA LEU A 79 -12.25 16.49 12.07
C LEU A 79 -13.36 15.61 12.63
N SER A 80 -13.08 14.73 13.61
CA SER A 80 -14.09 13.84 14.19
C SER A 80 -14.78 14.47 15.41
N LYS A 81 -16.02 14.05 15.70
CA LYS A 81 -16.68 14.42 16.97
C LYS A 81 -16.00 13.82 18.21
N SER A 82 -15.34 12.68 18.06
CA SER A 82 -14.72 11.91 19.15
C SER A 82 -13.24 11.67 18.87
N PHE A 83 -12.45 12.74 18.94
CA PHE A 83 -11.01 12.74 18.59
C PHE A 83 -10.25 11.51 19.09
N LYS A 84 -10.33 11.20 20.39
CA LYS A 84 -9.58 10.08 20.99
C LYS A 84 -9.98 8.74 20.38
N THR A 85 -11.28 8.45 20.33
CA THR A 85 -11.81 7.19 19.79
C THR A 85 -11.46 7.03 18.32
N THR A 86 -11.61 8.10 17.52
CA THR A 86 -11.25 8.08 16.11
C THR A 86 -9.74 7.89 15.93
N PHE A 87 -8.90 8.61 16.68
CA PHE A 87 -7.45 8.47 16.57
C PHE A 87 -6.99 7.06 16.90
N PHE A 88 -7.46 6.47 18.01
CA PHE A 88 -7.09 5.09 18.36
C PHE A 88 -7.66 4.06 17.37
N THR A 89 -8.83 4.32 16.78
CA THR A 89 -9.39 3.47 15.71
C THR A 89 -8.52 3.50 14.46
N LEU A 90 -8.10 4.68 14.01
CA LEU A 90 -7.25 4.84 12.83
C LEU A 90 -5.81 4.36 13.07
N PHE A 91 -5.28 4.59 14.28
CA PHE A 91 -4.00 4.02 14.73
C PHE A 91 -4.03 2.50 14.65
N LEU A 92 -5.03 1.86 15.28
CA LEU A 92 -5.15 0.41 15.29
C LEU A 92 -5.35 -0.11 13.87
N GLY A 93 -6.15 0.59 13.06
CA GLY A 93 -6.38 0.26 11.67
C GLY A 93 -5.09 0.24 10.84
N SER A 94 -4.31 1.32 10.93
CA SER A 94 -3.04 1.45 10.22
C SER A 94 -2.02 0.43 10.70
N LEU A 95 -1.95 0.18 12.02
CA LEU A 95 -1.06 -0.81 12.61
C LEU A 95 -1.41 -2.23 12.13
N LEU A 96 -2.69 -2.62 12.19
CA LEU A 96 -3.14 -3.94 11.74
C LEU A 96 -2.92 -4.11 10.24
N HIS A 97 -3.18 -3.07 9.44
CA HIS A 97 -2.88 -3.07 8.02
C HIS A 97 -1.40 -3.40 7.78
N LEU A 98 -0.52 -2.64 8.41
CA LEU A 98 0.93 -2.79 8.30
C LEU A 98 1.46 -4.10 8.93
N LEU A 99 0.76 -4.70 9.88
CA LEU A 99 1.11 -6.03 10.43
C LEU A 99 0.69 -7.17 9.51
N LEU A 100 -0.41 -7.03 8.78
CA LEU A 100 -0.90 -8.03 7.83
C LEU A 100 -0.04 -8.09 6.57
N ASP A 101 0.50 -6.96 6.16
CA ASP A 101 1.32 -6.86 4.95
C ASP A 101 2.55 -7.75 4.88
N PRO A 102 3.40 -7.80 5.91
CA PRO A 102 4.62 -8.62 5.89
C PRO A 102 4.34 -10.11 6.02
N LEU A 103 3.09 -10.54 6.31
CA LEU A 103 2.73 -11.96 6.39
C LEU A 103 2.79 -12.65 5.02
N GLN A 104 2.58 -11.90 3.93
CA GLN A 104 2.67 -12.45 2.58
C GLN A 104 4.09 -12.42 2.05
N ILE A 105 4.44 -13.42 1.24
CA ILE A 105 5.67 -13.42 0.46
C ILE A 105 5.61 -12.31 -0.60
N LYS A 106 6.57 -11.38 -0.53
CA LYS A 106 6.75 -10.24 -1.43
C LYS A 106 8.25 -9.90 -1.45
N TRP A 107 8.87 -9.91 -2.62
CA TRP A 107 10.31 -9.64 -2.72
C TRP A 107 10.58 -8.14 -2.80
N ALA A 108 11.67 -7.65 -2.20
CA ALA A 108 11.94 -6.22 -2.02
C ALA A 108 10.84 -5.38 -1.35
N ASN A 109 9.82 -6.01 -0.75
CA ASN A 109 8.59 -5.34 -0.37
C ASN A 109 8.17 -5.83 1.01
N GLY A 110 8.05 -4.90 1.94
CA GLY A 110 7.77 -5.16 3.33
C GLY A 110 7.19 -3.92 3.97
N VAL A 111 7.33 -3.81 5.29
CA VAL A 111 6.78 -2.68 6.04
C VAL A 111 7.87 -1.96 6.81
N HIS A 112 7.79 -0.63 6.76
CA HIS A 112 8.65 0.25 7.56
C HIS A 112 7.92 0.70 8.81
N PHE A 113 8.04 -0.06 9.89
CA PHE A 113 7.45 0.30 11.19
C PHE A 113 8.17 1.48 11.86
N PHE A 114 9.49 1.55 11.71
CA PHE A 114 10.34 2.50 12.42
C PHE A 114 10.85 3.65 11.55
N ALA A 115 10.43 3.73 10.28
CA ALA A 115 10.74 4.90 9.46
C ALA A 115 10.05 6.15 10.05
N PRO A 116 10.69 7.33 10.01
CA PRO A 116 11.95 7.63 9.30
C PRO A 116 13.23 7.41 10.12
N PHE A 117 13.15 6.85 11.32
CA PHE A 117 14.30 6.67 12.22
C PHE A 117 15.16 5.46 11.84
N HIS A 118 14.52 4.39 11.35
CA HIS A 118 15.18 3.19 10.87
C HIS A 118 14.46 2.66 9.62
N TRP A 119 15.21 2.35 8.57
CA TRP A 119 14.67 2.03 7.23
C TRP A 119 14.58 0.54 6.94
N GLU A 120 14.89 -0.31 7.90
CA GLU A 120 14.80 -1.76 7.72
C GLU A 120 13.38 -2.21 7.38
N LEU A 121 13.27 -3.11 6.40
CA LEU A 121 12.01 -3.71 5.98
C LEU A 121 11.68 -4.87 6.92
N THR A 122 10.52 -4.79 7.57
CA THR A 122 9.94 -5.94 8.25
C THR A 122 9.23 -6.84 7.25
N TYR A 123 9.55 -8.13 7.28
CA TYR A 123 9.00 -9.15 6.40
C TYR A 123 8.97 -10.51 7.11
N PHE A 124 7.80 -11.15 7.15
CA PHE A 124 7.60 -12.46 7.80
C PHE A 124 7.49 -13.59 6.77
N GLY A 125 6.82 -13.35 5.64
CA GLY A 125 6.80 -14.29 4.50
C GLY A 125 6.13 -15.64 4.78
N PHE A 126 5.05 -15.66 5.56
CA PHE A 126 4.37 -16.90 5.95
C PHE A 126 3.57 -17.59 4.83
N PHE A 127 3.02 -16.85 3.87
CA PHE A 127 2.22 -17.45 2.80
C PHE A 127 2.30 -16.68 1.48
N LEU A 128 2.11 -17.40 0.37
CA LEU A 128 2.01 -16.79 -0.95
C LEU A 128 0.73 -15.94 -1.08
N PRO A 129 0.72 -14.93 -1.94
CA PRO A 129 -0.46 -14.09 -2.17
C PRO A 129 -1.66 -14.90 -2.65
N GLU A 130 -1.41 -15.92 -3.47
CA GLU A 130 -2.38 -16.87 -4.03
C GLU A 130 -2.58 -18.11 -3.13
N HIS A 131 -2.14 -18.07 -1.87
CA HIS A 131 -2.37 -19.15 -0.92
C HIS A 131 -3.81 -19.18 -0.42
N PHE A 132 -4.34 -20.37 -0.06
CA PHE A 132 -5.72 -20.56 0.40
C PHE A 132 -6.12 -19.62 1.56
N ILE A 133 -5.17 -19.29 2.44
CA ILE A 133 -5.35 -18.35 3.56
C ILE A 133 -5.79 -16.97 3.06
N THR A 134 -5.22 -16.47 1.96
CA THR A 134 -5.64 -15.19 1.38
C THR A 134 -7.11 -15.23 0.98
N TYR A 135 -7.58 -16.31 0.35
CA TYR A 135 -8.98 -16.46 -0.04
C TYR A 135 -9.91 -16.50 1.18
N LEU A 136 -9.52 -17.22 2.24
CA LEU A 136 -10.28 -17.28 3.48
C LEU A 136 -10.42 -15.90 4.13
N LEU A 137 -9.33 -15.13 4.21
CA LEU A 137 -9.34 -13.78 4.75
C LEU A 137 -10.18 -12.83 3.88
N THR A 138 -10.10 -12.96 2.54
CA THR A 138 -10.93 -12.19 1.61
C THR A 138 -12.42 -12.46 1.77
N LEU A 139 -12.80 -13.74 1.85
CA LEU A 139 -14.18 -14.14 2.07
C LEU A 139 -14.69 -13.63 3.43
N LEU A 140 -13.88 -13.76 4.48
CA LEU A 140 -14.18 -13.22 5.79
C LEU A 140 -14.44 -11.70 5.72
N GLY A 141 -13.58 -10.97 5.01
CA GLY A 141 -13.75 -9.53 4.77
C GLY A 141 -15.07 -9.17 4.11
N PHE A 142 -15.45 -9.92 3.08
CA PHE A 142 -16.72 -9.72 2.39
C PHE A 142 -17.93 -10.02 3.28
N ILE A 143 -17.91 -11.12 4.03
CA ILE A 143 -18.96 -11.47 4.99
C ILE A 143 -19.09 -10.40 6.07
N VAL A 144 -17.98 -9.95 6.64
CA VAL A 144 -17.94 -8.90 7.66
C VAL A 144 -18.47 -7.58 7.12
N PHE A 145 -18.18 -7.24 5.87
CA PHE A 145 -18.75 -6.06 5.22
C PHE A 145 -20.28 -6.14 5.14
N ILE A 146 -20.82 -7.27 4.65
CA ILE A 146 -22.27 -7.50 4.56
C ILE A 146 -22.92 -7.46 5.94
N TYR A 147 -22.31 -8.10 6.94
CA TYR A 147 -22.82 -8.11 8.31
C TYR A 147 -22.95 -6.69 8.88
N ASN A 148 -21.96 -5.83 8.64
CA ASN A 148 -21.95 -4.44 9.11
C ASN A 148 -22.82 -3.50 8.25
N TRP A 149 -23.48 -3.99 7.18
CA TRP A 149 -24.29 -3.15 6.28
C TRP A 149 -25.40 -2.37 7.00
N LYS A 150 -26.04 -2.99 8.00
CA LYS A 150 -27.07 -2.32 8.81
C LYS A 150 -26.52 -1.17 9.66
N GLU A 151 -25.27 -1.27 10.11
CA GLU A 151 -24.60 -0.19 10.84
C GLU A 151 -24.19 0.95 9.89
N ILE A 152 -23.69 0.59 8.71
CA ILE A 152 -23.32 1.55 7.65
C ILE A 152 -24.51 2.44 7.27
N SER A 153 -25.66 1.82 6.99
CA SER A 153 -26.85 2.55 6.54
C SER A 153 -27.50 3.43 7.61
N LYS A 154 -27.25 3.16 8.90
CA LYS A 154 -27.79 3.93 10.03
C LYS A 154 -26.80 4.92 10.64
N SER A 155 -25.53 4.88 10.23
CA SER A 155 -24.50 5.76 10.77
C SER A 155 -24.77 7.21 10.40
N LYS A 156 -24.71 8.11 11.39
CA LYS A 156 -24.87 9.56 11.25
C LYS A 156 -23.80 10.30 12.05
N GLU A 157 -23.60 11.57 11.69
CA GLU A 157 -22.96 12.57 12.55
C GLU A 157 -21.53 12.24 13.03
N ILE A 158 -20.64 11.92 12.10
CA ILE A 158 -19.26 11.53 12.44
C ILE A 158 -18.27 12.71 12.57
N PHE A 159 -18.57 13.86 11.97
CA PHE A 159 -17.62 14.99 11.84
C PHE A 159 -17.89 16.17 12.79
N SER A 160 -16.83 16.92 13.10
CA SER A 160 -16.85 18.21 13.80
C SER A 160 -16.08 19.26 12.98
N LEU A 161 -16.82 20.18 12.35
CA LEU A 161 -16.28 21.19 11.43
C LEU A 161 -15.99 22.54 12.11
N LYS A 162 -15.52 22.51 13.36
CA LYS A 162 -15.10 23.74 14.07
C LYS A 162 -13.83 24.31 13.42
N ALA A 163 -13.73 25.63 13.29
CA ALA A 163 -12.58 26.29 12.65
C ALA A 163 -11.21 25.85 13.23
N LYS A 164 -11.10 25.76 14.56
CA LYS A 164 -9.91 25.25 15.25
C LYS A 164 -9.52 23.83 14.81
N ASN A 165 -10.51 22.94 14.67
CA ASN A 165 -10.28 21.56 14.27
C ASN A 165 -9.85 21.44 12.81
N ILE A 166 -10.47 22.24 11.94
CA ILE A 166 -10.09 22.34 10.52
C ILE A 166 -8.64 22.83 10.42
N PHE A 167 -8.28 23.89 11.14
CA PHE A 167 -6.91 24.40 11.16
C PHE A 167 -5.89 23.34 11.60
N LEU A 168 -6.16 22.66 12.73
CA LEU A 168 -5.27 21.60 13.23
C LEU A 168 -5.15 20.42 12.26
N SER A 169 -6.26 20.03 11.62
CA SER A 169 -6.25 19.02 10.56
C SER A 169 -5.39 19.47 9.39
N LEU A 170 -5.63 20.66 8.84
CA LEU A 170 -4.88 21.17 7.69
C LEU A 170 -3.39 21.32 7.99
N PHE A 171 -3.05 21.83 9.17
CA PHE A 171 -1.65 21.95 9.60
C PHE A 171 -0.98 20.56 9.67
N THR A 172 -1.63 19.59 10.32
CA THR A 172 -1.09 18.23 10.46
C THR A 172 -1.01 17.51 9.11
N PHE A 173 -2.01 17.69 8.24
CA PHE A 173 -1.99 17.19 6.87
C PHE A 173 -0.86 17.81 6.05
N SER A 174 -0.61 19.11 6.21
CA SER A 174 0.52 19.79 5.57
C SER A 174 1.84 19.17 5.98
N LEU A 175 2.03 18.84 7.26
CA LEU A 175 3.22 18.10 7.72
C LEU A 175 3.33 16.72 7.06
N TYR A 176 2.22 15.97 6.97
CA TYR A 176 2.18 14.67 6.28
C TYR A 176 2.55 14.78 4.78
N ALA A 177 2.15 15.85 4.11
CA ALA A 177 2.45 16.07 2.71
C ALA A 177 3.88 16.62 2.47
N THR A 178 4.39 17.46 3.37
CA THR A 178 5.64 18.20 3.15
C THR A 178 6.88 17.50 3.72
N LEU A 179 6.80 16.90 4.91
CA LEU A 179 7.95 16.24 5.55
C LEU A 179 8.60 15.13 4.69
N PRO A 180 7.86 14.31 3.92
CA PRO A 180 8.48 13.28 3.09
C PRO A 180 9.46 13.82 2.04
N PHE A 181 9.32 15.08 1.59
CA PHE A 181 10.28 15.71 0.67
C PHE A 181 11.68 15.86 1.28
N PHE A 182 11.78 15.94 2.61
CA PHE A 182 13.07 16.04 3.29
C PHE A 182 13.68 14.67 3.60
N LEU A 183 12.90 13.58 3.46
CA LEU A 183 13.25 12.24 3.94
C LEU A 183 13.39 11.21 2.82
N TYR A 184 12.83 11.44 1.63
CA TYR A 184 12.82 10.44 0.55
C TYR A 184 14.23 10.01 0.11
N THR A 185 15.22 10.90 0.18
CA THR A 185 16.60 10.57 -0.16
C THR A 185 17.20 9.53 0.81
N SER A 186 16.80 9.54 2.07
CA SER A 186 17.18 8.52 3.05
C SER A 186 16.61 7.15 2.69
N ALA A 187 15.36 7.09 2.21
CA ALA A 187 14.77 5.85 1.73
C ALA A 187 15.51 5.28 0.49
N ILE A 188 15.99 6.16 -0.42
CA ILE A 188 16.82 5.76 -1.56
C ILE A 188 18.18 5.24 -1.10
N LYS A 189 18.84 5.94 -0.16
CA LYS A 189 20.14 5.54 0.39
C LYS A 189 20.08 4.21 1.14
N ALA A 190 18.97 3.92 1.80
CA ALA A 190 18.70 2.64 2.44
C ALA A 190 18.39 1.50 1.44
N ASP A 191 18.39 1.81 0.13
CA ASP A 191 18.08 0.89 -0.96
C ASP A 191 16.71 0.20 -0.84
N ASN A 192 15.73 0.89 -0.24
CA ASN A 192 14.36 0.37 -0.14
C ASN A 192 13.78 0.14 -1.53
N HIS A 193 13.18 -1.03 -1.76
CA HIS A 193 12.75 -1.48 -3.08
C HIS A 193 13.86 -1.43 -4.16
N PHE A 194 15.12 -1.56 -3.75
CA PHE A 194 16.31 -1.43 -4.62
C PHE A 194 16.41 -0.08 -5.34
N LEU A 195 15.84 1.00 -4.79
CA LEU A 195 15.84 2.31 -5.42
C LEU A 195 17.26 2.90 -5.57
N GLY A 196 18.14 2.71 -4.59
CA GLY A 196 19.54 3.13 -4.66
C GLY A 196 20.31 2.37 -5.74
N THR A 197 20.06 1.07 -5.86
CA THR A 197 20.60 0.22 -6.93
C THR A 197 20.07 0.67 -8.31
N LEU A 198 18.78 0.91 -8.45
CA LEU A 198 18.14 1.34 -9.70
C LEU A 198 18.52 2.75 -10.14
N THR A 199 18.80 3.65 -9.19
CA THR A 199 19.25 5.02 -9.52
C THR A 199 20.76 5.11 -9.76
N SER A 200 21.51 4.04 -9.48
CA SER A 200 22.95 4.04 -9.64
C SER A 200 23.37 4.04 -11.12
N LYS A 201 24.42 4.79 -11.44
CA LYS A 201 25.06 4.81 -12.77
C LYS A 201 25.75 3.47 -13.10
N THR A 202 26.16 2.73 -12.07
CA THR A 202 26.84 1.43 -12.20
C THR A 202 26.05 0.37 -11.45
N ARG A 203 25.31 -0.44 -12.21
CA ARG A 203 24.47 -1.51 -11.63
C ARG A 203 25.10 -2.89 -11.72
N LYS A 204 26.11 -3.07 -12.59
CA LYS A 204 26.80 -4.35 -12.77
C LYS A 204 27.16 -5.01 -11.44
N ASP A 205 26.84 -6.30 -11.34
CA ASP A 205 27.02 -7.20 -10.20
C ASP A 205 26.19 -6.87 -8.94
N LYS A 206 25.38 -5.80 -8.95
CA LYS A 206 24.46 -5.50 -7.85
C LYS A 206 23.30 -6.47 -7.82
N TYR A 207 22.95 -6.87 -6.59
CA TYR A 207 21.76 -7.66 -6.31
C TYR A 207 20.50 -6.81 -6.51
N ILE A 208 19.43 -7.47 -6.97
CA ILE A 208 18.12 -6.84 -7.07
C ILE A 208 17.00 -7.85 -6.86
N GLU A 209 15.95 -7.38 -6.22
CA GLU A 209 14.66 -8.04 -6.23
C GLU A 209 13.58 -7.08 -6.72
N MET A 210 12.57 -7.62 -7.40
CA MET A 210 11.39 -6.87 -7.78
C MET A 210 10.13 -7.69 -7.58
N ASP A 211 9.12 -7.08 -6.95
CA ASP A 211 7.81 -7.70 -6.74
C ASP A 211 6.85 -7.39 -7.89
N ARG A 212 6.24 -8.44 -8.48
CA ARG A 212 5.04 -8.36 -9.34
C ARG A 212 5.13 -7.34 -10.48
N LYS A 213 6.24 -7.35 -11.19
CA LYS A 213 6.46 -6.52 -12.38
C LYS A 213 5.75 -7.13 -13.58
N ASN A 214 5.24 -6.25 -14.44
CA ASN A 214 4.72 -6.66 -15.73
C ASN A 214 5.88 -7.10 -16.62
N VAL A 215 5.71 -8.23 -17.31
CA VAL A 215 6.67 -8.76 -18.25
C VAL A 215 6.20 -8.48 -19.67
N VAL A 216 7.10 -8.01 -20.50
CA VAL A 216 6.91 -7.86 -21.94
C VAL A 216 7.82 -8.85 -22.64
N PHE A 217 7.25 -9.69 -23.51
CA PHE A 217 8.03 -10.59 -24.36
C PHE A 217 8.24 -9.94 -25.73
N ASP A 218 9.50 -9.75 -26.11
CA ASP A 218 9.85 -9.30 -27.44
C ASP A 218 10.16 -10.51 -28.33
N LYS A 219 9.28 -10.73 -29.32
CA LYS A 219 9.39 -11.83 -30.29
C LYS A 219 10.62 -11.70 -31.19
N ASN A 220 11.07 -10.48 -31.47
CA ASN A 220 12.16 -10.24 -32.42
C ASN A 220 13.51 -10.62 -31.83
N THR A 221 13.71 -10.30 -30.55
CA THR A 221 14.94 -10.60 -29.80
C THR A 221 14.83 -11.89 -28.99
N ASN A 222 13.65 -12.50 -28.94
CA ASN A 222 13.32 -13.67 -28.11
C ASN A 222 13.73 -13.46 -26.64
N SER A 223 13.45 -12.25 -26.12
CA SER A 223 13.88 -11.82 -24.80
C SER A 223 12.70 -11.31 -23.96
N PHE A 224 12.86 -11.39 -22.64
CA PHE A 224 11.88 -10.90 -21.68
C PHE A 224 12.35 -9.58 -21.09
N TRP A 225 11.43 -8.64 -20.95
CA TRP A 225 11.68 -7.31 -20.41
C TRP A 225 10.73 -7.02 -19.25
N ILE A 226 11.21 -6.22 -18.31
CA ILE A 226 10.36 -5.64 -17.26
C ILE A 226 10.52 -4.13 -17.23
N GLU A 227 9.47 -3.46 -16.77
CA GLU A 227 9.47 -2.02 -16.59
C GLU A 227 9.86 -1.64 -15.15
N SER A 228 10.87 -0.80 -15.02
CA SER A 228 11.28 -0.20 -13.74
C SER A 228 10.25 0.81 -13.24
N PHE A 229 10.50 1.46 -12.09
CA PHE A 229 9.60 2.52 -11.61
C PHE A 229 9.65 3.77 -12.49
N ASN A 230 10.73 4.01 -13.23
CA ASN A 230 10.89 5.17 -14.10
C ASN A 230 10.63 4.84 -15.58
N LYS A 231 9.82 3.81 -15.86
CA LYS A 231 9.50 3.32 -17.21
C LYS A 231 10.68 2.83 -18.06
N GLU A 232 11.87 2.72 -17.46
CA GLU A 232 13.03 2.10 -18.10
C GLU A 232 12.77 0.61 -18.29
N LEU A 233 13.04 0.10 -19.48
CA LEU A 233 13.00 -1.31 -19.81
C LEU A 233 14.31 -1.99 -19.43
N ILE A 234 14.20 -3.08 -18.66
CA ILE A 234 15.32 -3.88 -18.20
C ILE A 234 15.14 -5.30 -18.73
N GLU A 235 16.13 -5.79 -19.46
CA GLU A 235 16.15 -7.12 -20.04
C GLU A 235 16.37 -8.18 -18.95
N LEU A 236 15.75 -9.33 -19.12
CA LEU A 236 15.86 -10.49 -18.25
C LEU A 236 16.52 -11.66 -18.98
N SER A 237 17.51 -12.26 -18.33
CA SER A 237 18.17 -13.50 -18.74
C SER A 237 18.04 -14.57 -17.65
N GLY A 238 18.23 -15.84 -18.02
CA GLY A 238 18.14 -16.96 -17.08
C GLY A 238 16.73 -17.52 -16.87
N ILE A 239 15.71 -16.93 -17.49
CA ILE A 239 14.33 -17.44 -17.46
C ILE A 239 13.98 -18.09 -18.81
N LYS A 240 13.23 -19.20 -18.78
CA LYS A 240 12.65 -19.83 -19.96
C LYS A 240 11.15 -20.02 -19.72
N ASN A 241 10.32 -19.67 -20.71
CA ASN A 241 8.88 -19.93 -20.74
C ASN A 241 8.08 -19.33 -19.57
N ILE A 242 7.91 -18.01 -19.57
CA ILE A 242 6.99 -17.32 -18.65
C ILE A 242 5.56 -17.44 -19.21
N LYS A 243 4.61 -17.93 -18.41
CA LYS A 243 3.19 -18.01 -18.83
C LYS A 243 2.36 -16.81 -18.38
N SER A 244 2.70 -16.23 -17.22
CA SER A 244 2.03 -15.05 -16.68
C SER A 244 2.59 -13.73 -17.25
N ASN A 245 1.74 -12.72 -17.34
CA ASN A 245 2.16 -11.35 -17.64
C ASN A 245 2.80 -10.64 -16.44
N ARG A 246 2.87 -11.29 -15.26
CA ARG A 246 3.47 -10.72 -14.04
C ARG A 246 4.36 -11.71 -13.32
N ILE A 247 5.54 -11.24 -12.94
CA ILE A 247 6.51 -12.02 -12.18
C ILE A 247 7.08 -11.21 -11.03
N SER A 248 7.47 -11.91 -9.96
CA SER A 248 8.45 -11.41 -9.00
C SER A 248 9.79 -12.04 -9.36
N ILE A 249 10.90 -11.29 -9.28
CA ILE A 249 12.25 -11.77 -9.60
C ILE A 249 13.24 -11.48 -8.48
N LYS A 250 14.23 -12.36 -8.34
CA LYS A 250 15.51 -12.12 -7.65
C LYS A 250 16.64 -12.34 -8.64
N GLY A 251 17.68 -11.54 -8.57
CA GLY A 251 18.81 -11.69 -9.47
C GLY A 251 19.93 -10.72 -9.24
N LYS A 252 20.81 -10.64 -10.23
CA LYS A 252 21.92 -9.69 -10.27
C LYS A 252 22.01 -9.02 -11.63
N PHE A 253 22.33 -7.75 -11.64
CA PHE A 253 22.63 -7.05 -12.88
C PHE A 253 23.92 -7.59 -13.52
N LYS A 254 23.86 -8.01 -14.78
CA LYS A 254 25.04 -8.38 -15.61
C LYS A 254 25.60 -7.16 -16.34
N THR A 255 24.72 -6.26 -16.74
CA THR A 255 25.04 -4.93 -17.27
C THR A 255 24.14 -3.91 -16.58
N ASN A 256 24.17 -2.63 -16.99
CA ASN A 256 23.28 -1.63 -16.41
C ASN A 256 21.78 -1.93 -16.67
N ASN A 257 21.45 -2.64 -17.76
CA ASN A 257 20.07 -2.85 -18.20
C ASN A 257 19.74 -4.34 -18.43
N LEU A 258 20.57 -5.26 -17.94
CA LEU A 258 20.36 -6.70 -18.03
C LEU A 258 20.44 -7.34 -16.65
N ILE A 259 19.38 -8.01 -16.23
CA ILE A 259 19.35 -8.81 -15.00
C ILE A 259 19.48 -10.30 -15.37
N TYR A 260 20.41 -10.98 -14.70
CA TYR A 260 20.40 -12.43 -14.65
C TYR A 260 19.55 -12.87 -13.47
N VAL A 261 18.42 -13.50 -13.78
CA VAL A 261 17.44 -13.93 -12.80
C VAL A 261 17.87 -15.26 -12.22
N THR A 262 18.01 -15.29 -10.90
CA THR A 262 18.38 -16.48 -10.13
C THR A 262 17.17 -17.21 -9.59
N ASP A 263 16.07 -16.49 -9.36
CA ASP A 263 14.81 -17.03 -8.88
C ASP A 263 13.65 -16.17 -9.37
N TYR A 264 12.51 -16.78 -9.68
CA TYR A 264 11.30 -16.08 -10.08
C TYR A 264 10.04 -16.80 -9.64
N THR A 265 8.96 -16.03 -9.46
CA THR A 265 7.63 -16.56 -9.20
C THR A 265 6.63 -15.88 -10.11
N GLU A 266 5.81 -16.68 -10.81
CA GLU A 266 4.70 -16.19 -11.61
C GLU A 266 3.52 -15.81 -10.70
N ASN A 267 2.94 -14.64 -10.92
CA ASN A 267 1.82 -14.13 -10.11
C ASN A 267 0.56 -14.05 -10.95
N TRP A 268 -0.59 -14.42 -10.37
CA TRP A 268 -1.89 -14.36 -11.06
C TRP A 268 -2.65 -13.11 -10.61
N ALA A 269 -2.54 -12.04 -11.41
CA ALA A 269 -3.01 -10.71 -11.00
C ALA A 269 -4.52 -10.63 -10.72
N PHE A 270 -5.33 -11.45 -11.40
CA PHE A 270 -6.77 -11.22 -11.52
C PHE A 270 -7.51 -11.27 -10.18
N PHE A 271 -7.30 -12.33 -9.40
CA PHE A 271 -8.03 -12.49 -8.14
C PHE A 271 -7.65 -11.41 -7.13
N ARG A 272 -6.35 -11.25 -6.85
CA ARG A 272 -5.87 -10.32 -5.83
C ARG A 272 -6.21 -8.87 -6.16
N ASP A 273 -5.90 -8.42 -7.37
CA ASP A 273 -6.14 -7.03 -7.77
C ASP A 273 -7.64 -6.77 -7.86
N GLY A 274 -8.41 -7.71 -8.42
CA GLY A 274 -9.88 -7.64 -8.45
C GLY A 274 -10.50 -7.53 -7.06
N SER A 275 -10.09 -8.36 -6.10
CA SER A 275 -10.55 -8.27 -4.71
C SER A 275 -10.15 -6.96 -4.03
N SER A 276 -8.99 -6.40 -4.37
CA SER A 276 -8.55 -5.11 -3.83
C SER A 276 -9.41 -3.96 -4.37
N TYR A 277 -9.67 -3.95 -5.68
CA TYR A 277 -10.55 -2.97 -6.30
C TYR A 277 -11.99 -3.08 -5.78
N LEU A 278 -12.52 -4.31 -5.64
CA LEU A 278 -13.83 -4.54 -5.05
C LEU A 278 -13.88 -3.98 -3.62
N GLY A 279 -12.90 -4.30 -2.77
CA GLY A 279 -12.83 -3.79 -1.41
C GLY A 279 -12.77 -2.26 -1.34
N LEU A 280 -11.94 -1.63 -2.16
CA LEU A 280 -11.86 -0.16 -2.24
C LEU A 280 -13.18 0.46 -2.70
N SER A 281 -13.84 -0.12 -3.70
CA SER A 281 -15.15 0.35 -4.19
C SER A 281 -16.23 0.23 -3.11
N LEU A 282 -16.25 -0.86 -2.34
CA LEU A 282 -17.16 -1.05 -1.22
C LEU A 282 -16.93 -0.04 -0.09
N ILE A 283 -15.66 0.24 0.25
CA ILE A 283 -15.31 1.29 1.22
C ILE A 283 -15.77 2.65 0.73
N LEU A 284 -15.50 3.00 -0.54
CA LEU A 284 -15.93 4.26 -1.12
C LEU A 284 -17.46 4.41 -1.09
N PHE A 285 -18.18 3.34 -1.44
CA PHE A 285 -19.64 3.34 -1.39
C PHE A 285 -20.16 3.53 0.04
N CYS A 286 -19.56 2.85 1.03
CA CYS A 286 -19.85 3.04 2.44
C CYS A 286 -19.64 4.50 2.86
N PHE A 287 -18.53 5.13 2.45
CA PHE A 287 -18.25 6.53 2.76
C PHE A 287 -19.29 7.47 2.17
N ILE A 288 -19.70 7.27 0.92
CA ILE A 288 -20.74 8.08 0.27
C ILE A 288 -22.06 7.99 1.06
N VAL A 289 -22.48 6.78 1.44
CA VAL A 289 -23.71 6.56 2.22
C VAL A 289 -23.65 7.27 3.57
N ILE A 290 -22.56 7.11 4.31
CA ILE A 290 -22.41 7.70 5.65
C ILE A 290 -22.29 9.22 5.59
N ILE A 291 -21.56 9.77 4.61
CA ILE A 291 -21.46 11.21 4.38
C ILE A 291 -22.84 11.78 4.06
N LYS A 292 -23.59 11.16 3.13
CA LYS A 292 -24.96 11.57 2.79
C LYS A 292 -25.85 11.59 4.04
N ASN A 293 -25.81 10.54 4.85
CA ASN A 293 -26.59 10.45 6.09
C ASN A 293 -26.18 11.47 7.17
N THR A 294 -24.94 11.98 7.10
CA THR A 294 -24.41 12.96 8.06
C THR A 294 -24.86 14.38 7.73
N PHE A 295 -25.12 14.68 6.46
CA PHE A 295 -25.53 16.00 5.98
C PHE A 295 -27.01 16.08 5.52
N SER A 296 -27.75 14.98 5.68
CA SER A 296 -29.20 14.89 5.48
C SER A 296 -29.95 15.06 6.79
#